data_AF-A0A935UB20-F1
#
_entry.id   AF-A0A935UB20-F1
#
_cell.length_a   1.000
_cell.length_b   1.000
_cell.length_c   1.000
_cell.angle_alpha   90.00
_cell.angle_beta   90.00
_cell.angle_gamma   90.00
#
_symmetry.space_group_name_H-M   'P 1'
#
loop_
_entity.id
_entity.type
_entity.pdbx_description
1 polymer ?
#
loop_
_entity_poly.entity_id
_entity_poly.type
_entity_poly.pdbx_seq_one_letter_code
_entity_poly.pdbx_strand_id
1 'polypeptide(L)'
;MTLINTSSHRREISSALSRVERPLYFLLLIFAGASWRSSAQSVWLLPVLLFVVARAVAKFGGARLAARLNDVLPTLGKDWGVALLGQGGLIIALAVNYLYQDTLALPNVVFTTAVISVLLTDLLSGRFAASVIPPATTTMTHPIARKAI
;
A
#
# COMPACT_ATOMS: atom_id res chain seq x y z
N MET A 1 7.78 9.37 -16.40
CA MET A 1 8.16 7.98 -16.80
C MET A 1 8.75 7.88 -18.21
N THR A 2 8.51 8.83 -19.11
CA THR A 2 9.10 8.85 -20.47
C THR A 2 10.64 8.86 -20.49
N LEU A 3 11.30 9.55 -19.55
CA LEU A 3 12.77 9.58 -19.46
C LEU A 3 13.42 8.21 -19.12
N ILE A 4 12.77 7.37 -18.31
CA ILE A 4 13.28 6.04 -17.94
C ILE A 4 13.17 5.07 -19.12
N ASN A 5 12.17 5.24 -19.98
CA ASN A 5 11.95 4.37 -21.12
C ASN A 5 12.88 4.69 -22.31
N THR A 6 13.41 5.90 -22.36
CA THR A 6 14.28 6.39 -23.45
C THR A 6 15.76 6.46 -23.08
N SER A 7 16.11 6.56 -21.79
CA SER A 7 17.50 6.76 -21.37
C SER A 7 18.28 5.45 -21.16
N SER A 8 19.53 5.44 -21.64
CA SER A 8 20.53 4.38 -21.41
C SER A 8 20.86 4.19 -19.92
N HIS A 9 20.66 5.21 -19.08
CA HIS A 9 20.94 5.20 -17.64
C HIS A 9 19.70 4.92 -16.77
N ARG A 10 18.66 4.27 -17.33
CA ARG A 10 17.38 4.01 -16.64
C ARG A 10 17.51 3.40 -15.23
N ARG A 11 18.48 2.51 -15.04
CA ARG A 11 18.68 1.79 -13.76
C ARG A 11 19.18 2.73 -12.67
N GLU A 12 20.06 3.66 -13.04
CA GLU A 12 20.65 4.62 -12.11
C GLU A 12 19.62 5.68 -11.71
N ILE A 13 18.84 6.19 -12.67
CA ILE A 13 17.72 7.11 -12.42
C ILE A 13 16.65 6.44 -11.56
N SER A 14 16.29 5.19 -11.84
CA SER A 14 15.32 4.45 -11.03
C SER A 14 15.83 4.21 -9.61
N SER A 15 17.09 3.83 -9.45
CA SER A 15 17.74 3.64 -8.14
C SER A 15 17.73 4.93 -7.31
N ALA A 16 18.13 6.05 -7.91
CA ALA A 16 18.14 7.35 -7.27
C ALA A 16 16.72 7.76 -6.85
N LEU A 17 15.72 7.59 -7.72
CA LEU A 17 14.33 7.90 -7.43
C LEU A 17 13.77 7.03 -6.29
N SER A 18 14.02 5.72 -6.33
CA SER A 18 13.57 4.78 -5.30
C SER A 18 14.19 5.07 -3.92
N ARG A 19 15.40 5.65 -3.86
CA ARG A 19 16.01 6.11 -2.60
C ARG A 19 15.26 7.30 -1.98
N VAL A 20 14.69 8.18 -2.81
CA VAL A 20 14.04 9.42 -2.36
C VAL A 20 12.55 9.22 -2.10
N GLU A 21 11.93 8.25 -2.75
CA GLU A 21 10.50 7.93 -2.62
C GLU A 21 10.09 7.62 -1.17
N ARG A 22 10.86 6.78 -0.47
CA ARG A 22 10.56 6.41 0.94
C ARG A 22 10.63 7.61 1.89
N PRO A 23 11.71 8.41 1.93
CA PRO A 23 11.75 9.63 2.72
C PRO A 23 10.62 10.62 2.41
N LEU A 24 10.32 10.84 1.12
CA LEU A 24 9.23 11.74 0.71
C LEU A 24 7.87 11.28 1.22
N TYR A 25 7.62 9.97 1.22
CA TYR A 25 6.38 9.43 1.75
C TYR A 25 6.22 9.73 3.25
N PHE A 26 7.28 9.55 4.05
CA PHE A 26 7.24 9.90 5.47
C PHE A 26 7.05 11.41 5.70
N LEU A 27 7.70 12.26 4.89
CA LEU A 27 7.48 13.70 4.96
C LEU A 27 6.03 14.07 4.64
N LEU A 28 5.44 13.48 3.60
CA LEU A 28 4.04 13.67 3.26
C LEU A 28 3.10 13.24 4.39
N LEU A 29 3.37 12.11 5.05
CA LEU A 29 2.60 11.66 6.20
C LEU A 29 2.72 12.61 7.39
N ILE A 30 3.92 13.12 7.67
CA ILE A 30 4.15 14.10 8.74
C ILE A 30 3.38 15.40 8.44
N PHE A 31 3.49 15.92 7.22
CA PHE A 31 2.75 17.12 6.82
C PHE A 31 1.25 16.89 6.84
N ALA A 32 0.78 15.71 6.42
CA ALA A 32 -0.64 15.38 6.45
C ALA A 32 -1.17 15.28 7.88
N GLY A 33 -0.37 14.77 8.81
CA GLY A 33 -0.68 14.78 10.24
C GLY A 33 -0.66 16.20 10.82
N ALA A 34 0.31 17.02 10.43
CA ALA A 34 0.43 18.42 10.89
C ALA A 34 -0.69 19.33 10.35
N SER A 35 -1.17 19.08 9.13
CA SER A 35 -2.29 19.82 8.52
C SER A 35 -3.65 19.33 9.01
N TRP A 36 -3.70 18.23 9.78
CA TRP A 36 -4.95 17.68 10.27
C TRP A 36 -5.60 18.63 11.26
N ARG A 37 -6.75 19.20 10.86
CA ARG A 37 -7.65 19.90 11.76
C ARG A 37 -8.91 19.07 11.96
N SER A 38 -9.03 18.46 13.15
CA SER A 38 -10.18 17.64 13.48
C SER A 38 -11.42 18.53 13.47
N SER A 39 -12.29 18.37 12.48
CA SER A 39 -13.61 19.00 12.53
C SER A 39 -14.33 18.39 13.74
N ALA A 40 -14.75 19.24 14.69
CA ALA A 40 -15.27 18.84 16.00
C ALA A 40 -16.51 17.92 15.96
N GLN A 41 -17.06 17.66 14.77
CA GLN A 41 -18.17 16.74 14.56
C GLN A 41 -17.65 15.36 14.15
N SER A 42 -18.13 14.31 14.84
CA SER A 42 -17.92 12.88 14.52
C SER A 42 -18.45 12.44 13.13
N VAL A 43 -18.86 13.38 12.28
CA VAL A 43 -19.40 13.17 10.93
C VAL A 43 -18.37 12.52 10.00
N TRP A 44 -17.08 12.58 10.31
CA TRP A 44 -16.02 11.96 9.50
C TRP A 44 -15.91 10.43 9.67
N LEU A 45 -16.43 9.85 10.76
CA LEU A 45 -16.29 8.42 11.04
C LEU A 45 -17.06 7.53 10.05
N LEU A 46 -18.28 7.93 9.70
CA LEU A 46 -19.13 7.17 8.80
C LEU A 46 -18.55 7.12 7.36
N PRO A 47 -18.13 8.24 6.75
CA PRO A 47 -17.40 8.23 5.46
C PRO A 47 -16.13 7.41 5.50
N VAL A 48 -15.32 7.50 6.56
CA VAL A 48 -14.11 6.70 6.74
C VAL A 48 -14.43 5.22 6.67
N LEU A 49 -15.36 4.77 7.52
CA LEU A 49 -15.68 3.36 7.63
C LEU A 49 -16.24 2.82 6.32
N LEU A 50 -17.18 3.55 5.71
CA LEU A 50 -17.76 3.19 4.42
C LEU A 50 -16.69 3.10 3.33
N PHE A 51 -15.80 4.09 3.25
CA PHE A 51 -14.74 4.12 2.24
C PHE A 51 -13.75 2.97 2.43
N VAL A 52 -13.29 2.72 3.66
CA VAL A 52 -12.34 1.63 3.96
C VAL A 52 -12.95 0.28 3.66
N VAL A 53 -14.19 0.03 4.08
CA VAL A 53 -14.89 -1.25 3.82
C VAL A 53 -15.15 -1.44 2.33
N ALA A 54 -15.73 -0.45 1.66
CA ALA A 54 -16.00 -0.52 0.23
C ALA A 54 -14.71 -0.77 -0.56
N ARG A 55 -13.61 -0.12 -0.18
CA ARG A 55 -12.31 -0.28 -0.83
C ARG A 55 -11.70 -1.66 -0.58
N ALA A 56 -11.77 -2.17 0.64
CA ALA A 56 -11.31 -3.51 0.97
C ALA A 56 -12.09 -4.55 0.14
N VAL A 57 -13.42 -4.46 0.14
CA VAL A 57 -14.29 -5.35 -0.64
C VAL A 57 -13.99 -5.25 -2.14
N ALA A 58 -13.78 -4.05 -2.68
CA ALA A 58 -13.43 -3.86 -4.08
C ALA A 58 -12.08 -4.50 -4.44
N LYS A 59 -11.07 -4.37 -3.58
CA LYS A 59 -9.74 -4.97 -3.79
C LYS A 59 -9.79 -6.49 -3.70
N PHE A 60 -10.39 -7.03 -2.65
CA PHE A 60 -10.53 -8.48 -2.46
C PHE A 60 -11.42 -9.12 -3.52
N GLY A 61 -12.60 -8.54 -3.74
CA GLY A 61 -13.57 -8.99 -4.72
C GLY A 61 -13.04 -8.87 -6.15
N GLY A 62 -12.45 -7.73 -6.50
CA GLY A 62 -11.85 -7.48 -7.81
C GLY A 62 -10.68 -8.41 -8.10
N ALA A 63 -9.78 -8.61 -7.14
CA ALA A 63 -8.65 -9.54 -7.29
C ALA A 63 -9.14 -10.99 -7.49
N ARG A 64 -10.13 -11.41 -6.70
CA ARG A 64 -10.70 -12.76 -6.81
C ARG A 64 -11.48 -12.97 -8.11
N LEU A 65 -12.22 -11.95 -8.56
CA LEU A 65 -12.94 -11.98 -9.82
C LEU A 65 -11.95 -12.05 -10.99
N ALA A 66 -10.93 -11.21 -11.01
CA ALA A 66 -9.89 -11.23 -12.03
C ALA A 66 -9.13 -12.56 -12.07
N ALA A 67 -8.77 -13.11 -10.91
CA ALA A 67 -8.07 -14.39 -10.82
C ALA A 67 -8.94 -15.58 -11.27
N ARG A 68 -10.26 -15.51 -11.04
CA ARG A 68 -11.23 -16.51 -11.54
C ARG A 68 -11.44 -16.40 -13.05
N LEU A 69 -11.54 -15.19 -13.59
CA LEU A 69 -11.72 -14.97 -15.03
C LEU A 69 -10.51 -15.41 -15.86
N ASN A 70 -9.33 -15.49 -15.25
CA ASN A 70 -8.08 -15.87 -15.91
C ASN A 70 -7.56 -17.27 -15.48
N ASP A 71 -8.30 -18.02 -14.66
CA ASP A 71 -7.91 -19.33 -14.11
C ASP A 71 -6.52 -19.39 -13.42
N VAL A 72 -5.99 -18.25 -12.99
CA VAL A 72 -4.67 -18.14 -12.34
C VAL A 72 -4.72 -18.31 -10.81
N LEU A 73 -5.91 -18.56 -10.25
CA LEU A 73 -6.12 -18.71 -8.82
C LEU A 73 -5.28 -19.84 -8.17
N PRO A 74 -5.05 -21.01 -8.81
CA PRO A 74 -4.18 -22.06 -8.27
C PRO A 74 -2.71 -21.64 -8.17
N THR A 75 -2.27 -20.73 -9.03
CA THR A 75 -0.87 -20.25 -9.10
C THR A 75 -0.60 -19.08 -8.16
N LEU A 76 -1.57 -18.18 -7.99
CA LEU A 76 -1.44 -16.97 -7.17
C LEU A 76 -1.77 -17.22 -5.68
N GLY A 77 -2.56 -18.24 -5.38
CA GLY A 77 -3.00 -18.56 -4.01
C GLY A 77 -4.17 -17.70 -3.53
N LYS A 78 -4.85 -18.19 -2.47
CA LYS A 78 -6.09 -17.59 -1.93
C LYS A 78 -5.91 -16.16 -1.39
N ASP A 79 -4.71 -15.84 -0.93
CA ASP A 79 -4.40 -14.58 -0.24
C ASP A 79 -3.73 -13.53 -1.14
N TRP A 80 -3.63 -13.77 -2.45
CA TRP A 80 -3.00 -12.83 -3.38
C TRP A 80 -3.68 -11.45 -3.41
N GLY A 81 -5.00 -11.40 -3.22
CA GLY A 81 -5.74 -10.14 -3.11
C GLY A 81 -5.30 -9.27 -1.92
N VAL A 82 -4.74 -9.89 -0.87
CA VAL A 82 -4.21 -9.18 0.29
C VAL A 82 -2.94 -8.41 -0.08
N ALA A 83 -2.10 -8.94 -0.96
CA ALA A 83 -0.88 -8.26 -1.43
C ALA A 83 -1.18 -6.96 -2.20
N LEU A 84 -2.39 -6.84 -2.78
CA LEU A 84 -2.84 -5.65 -3.51
C LEU A 84 -3.38 -4.53 -2.60
N LEU A 85 -3.42 -4.77 -1.28
CA LEU A 85 -3.85 -3.77 -0.30
C LEU A 85 -2.81 -2.68 -0.07
N GLY A 86 -1.54 -2.91 -0.43
CA GLY A 86 -0.50 -1.90 -0.29
C GLY A 86 -0.95 -0.55 -0.88
N GLN A 87 -1.00 0.48 -0.03
CA GLN A 87 -1.37 1.82 -0.45
C GLN A 87 -0.08 2.58 -0.81
N GLY A 88 -0.04 3.14 -2.03
CA GLY A 88 1.07 3.99 -2.44
C GLY A 88 0.92 5.40 -1.88
N GLY A 89 2.05 6.12 -1.73
CA GLY A 89 2.07 7.50 -1.24
C GLY A 89 1.28 8.52 -2.09
N LEU A 90 0.86 8.11 -3.29
CA LEU A 90 0.03 8.90 -4.18
C LEU A 90 -1.30 9.34 -3.54
N ILE A 91 -1.92 8.51 -2.70
CA ILE A 91 -3.22 8.85 -2.08
C ILE A 91 -3.05 10.02 -1.11
N ILE A 92 -1.97 10.04 -0.33
CA ILE A 92 -1.68 11.15 0.59
C ILE A 92 -1.42 12.44 -0.19
N ALA A 93 -0.63 12.37 -1.28
CA ALA A 93 -0.40 13.53 -2.13
C ALA A 93 -1.70 14.09 -2.73
N LEU A 94 -2.59 13.22 -3.22
CA LEU A 94 -3.90 13.62 -3.74
C LEU A 94 -4.80 14.21 -2.64
N ALA A 95 -4.78 13.64 -1.44
CA ALA A 95 -5.54 14.15 -0.31
C ALA A 95 -5.06 15.55 0.09
N VAL A 96 -3.75 15.76 0.20
CA VAL A 96 -3.16 17.08 0.47
C VAL A 96 -3.56 18.06 -0.63
N ASN A 97 -3.46 17.68 -1.91
CA ASN A 97 -3.89 18.53 -3.01
C ASN A 97 -5.38 18.90 -2.92
N TYR A 98 -6.24 17.92 -2.57
CA TYR A 98 -7.67 18.14 -2.39
C TYR A 98 -7.97 19.11 -1.25
N LEU A 99 -7.18 19.06 -0.17
CA LEU A 99 -7.34 19.94 1.00
C LEU A 99 -7.11 21.41 0.64
N TYR A 100 -6.20 21.70 -0.30
CA TYR A 100 -5.85 23.06 -0.73
C TYR A 100 -6.72 23.58 -1.90
N GLN A 101 -7.73 22.83 -2.32
CA GLN A 101 -8.63 23.25 -3.39
C GLN A 101 -9.93 23.81 -2.80
N ASP A 102 -9.99 25.15 -2.67
CA ASP A 102 -11.09 25.86 -1.99
C ASP A 102 -12.48 25.69 -2.62
N THR A 103 -12.56 25.20 -3.85
CA THR A 103 -13.83 25.03 -4.60
C THR A 103 -14.54 23.71 -4.32
N LEU A 104 -13.94 22.80 -3.52
CA LEU A 104 -14.44 21.45 -3.33
C LEU A 104 -15.27 21.32 -2.04
N ALA A 105 -16.28 20.46 -2.08
CA ALA A 105 -17.12 20.18 -0.93
C ALA A 105 -16.38 19.31 0.10
N LEU A 106 -16.47 19.68 1.38
CA LEU A 106 -15.99 18.89 2.53
C LEU A 106 -14.50 18.47 2.46
N PRO A 107 -13.55 19.38 2.16
CA PRO A 107 -12.14 19.04 1.98
C PRO A 107 -11.52 18.37 3.21
N ASN A 108 -11.88 18.81 4.41
CA ASN A 108 -11.40 18.21 5.66
C ASN A 108 -11.90 16.77 5.84
N VAL A 109 -13.15 16.46 5.46
CA VAL A 109 -13.71 15.11 5.64
C VAL A 109 -13.05 14.13 4.67
N VAL A 110 -12.89 14.53 3.40
CA VAL A 110 -12.22 13.71 2.38
C VAL A 110 -10.76 13.51 2.74
N PHE A 111 -10.07 14.56 3.19
CA PHE A 111 -8.70 14.51 3.63
C PHE A 111 -8.51 13.55 4.81
N THR A 112 -9.26 13.72 5.89
CA THR A 112 -9.25 12.83 7.06
C THR A 112 -9.58 11.39 6.64
N THR A 113 -10.54 11.20 5.73
CA THR A 113 -10.90 9.88 5.22
C THR A 113 -9.76 9.19 4.49
N ALA A 114 -9.09 9.91 3.60
CA ALA A 114 -7.96 9.40 2.84
C ALA A 114 -6.78 9.07 3.75
N VAL A 115 -6.41 9.97 4.67
CA VAL A 115 -5.27 9.79 5.57
C VAL A 115 -5.49 8.61 6.52
N ILE A 116 -6.69 8.48 7.13
CA ILE A 116 -7.00 7.34 8.00
C ILE A 116 -7.01 6.04 7.21
N SER A 117 -7.58 6.02 6.01
CA SER A 117 -7.60 4.82 5.18
C SER A 117 -6.18 4.35 4.83
N VAL A 118 -5.28 5.28 4.48
CA VAL A 118 -3.87 4.97 4.21
C VAL A 118 -3.18 4.44 5.45
N LEU A 119 -3.28 5.14 6.57
CA LEU A 119 -2.68 4.70 7.83
C LEU A 119 -3.15 3.31 8.23
N LEU A 120 -4.46 3.05 8.22
CA LEU A 120 -5.01 1.74 8.57
C LEU A 120 -4.49 0.64 7.63
N THR A 121 -4.47 0.91 6.32
CA THR A 121 -4.09 -0.11 5.35
C THR A 121 -2.59 -0.37 5.35
N ASP A 122 -1.75 0.65 5.53
CA ASP A 122 -0.30 0.48 5.65
C ASP A 122 0.07 -0.28 6.93
N LEU A 123 -0.57 0.02 8.06
CA LEU A 123 -0.34 -0.70 9.31
C LEU A 123 -0.72 -2.17 9.20
N LEU A 124 -1.81 -2.46 8.49
CA LEU A 124 -2.25 -3.83 8.24
C LEU A 124 -1.40 -4.54 7.18
N SER A 125 -0.85 -3.81 6.21
CA SER A 125 -0.04 -4.38 5.13
C SER A 125 1.18 -5.12 5.65
N GLY A 126 1.85 -4.62 6.69
CA GLY A 126 2.97 -5.34 7.34
C GLY A 126 2.56 -6.68 7.96
N ARG A 127 1.38 -6.74 8.58
CA ARG A 127 0.83 -7.98 9.17
C ARG A 127 0.40 -8.97 8.08
N PHE A 128 -0.18 -8.45 7.01
CA PHE A 128 -0.64 -9.24 5.88
C PHE A 128 0.50 -9.81 5.03
N ALA A 129 1.58 -9.04 4.82
CA ALA A 129 2.77 -9.54 4.15
C ALA A 129 3.39 -10.71 4.93
N ALA A 130 3.40 -10.64 6.26
CA ALA A 130 3.89 -11.72 7.11
C ALA A 130 3.02 -12.99 7.04
N SER A 131 1.71 -12.88 6.78
CA SER A 131 0.83 -14.06 6.65
C SER A 131 0.98 -14.82 5.34
N VAL A 132 1.56 -14.20 4.30
CA VAL A 132 1.71 -14.80 2.96
C VAL A 132 3.10 -15.43 2.77
N ILE A 133 4.10 -15.04 3.57
CA ILE A 133 5.43 -15.64 3.53
C ILE A 133 5.38 -16.96 4.33
N PRO A 134 5.59 -18.14 3.70
CA PRO A 134 5.69 -19.40 4.44
C PRO A 134 6.86 -19.30 5.44
N PRO A 135 6.76 -19.89 6.64
CA PRO A 135 7.92 -20.00 7.53
C PRO A 135 9.05 -20.65 6.73
N ALA A 136 10.20 -19.98 6.67
CA ALA A 136 11.37 -20.52 6.00
C ALA A 136 11.68 -21.87 6.64
N THR A 137 11.34 -22.97 5.95
CA THR A 137 11.72 -24.31 6.37
C THR A 137 13.24 -24.34 6.30
N THR A 138 13.89 -24.15 7.44
CA THR A 138 15.32 -24.37 7.63
C THR A 138 15.59 -25.86 7.48
N THR A 139 15.57 -26.36 6.24
CA THR A 139 16.10 -27.68 5.90
C THR A 139 17.53 -27.50 5.41
N MET A 140 18.43 -27.13 6.32
CA MET A 140 19.86 -27.42 6.16
C MET A 140 20.20 -28.64 7.01
N THR A 141 19.89 -29.83 6.49
CA THR A 141 20.45 -31.08 6.98
C THR A 141 21.33 -31.64 5.85
N HIS A 142 22.59 -31.19 5.81
CA HIS A 142 23.63 -31.87 5.04
C HIS A 142 24.45 -32.71 6.02
N PRO A 143 24.30 -34.05 6.07
CA PRO A 143 25.21 -34.88 6.84
C PRO A 143 26.53 -34.96 6.07
N ILE A 144 27.55 -34.23 6.54
CA ILE A 144 28.93 -34.45 6.09
C ILE A 144 29.38 -35.76 6.74
N ALA A 145 29.20 -36.86 6.02
CA ALA A 145 29.80 -38.15 6.36
C ALA A 145 31.33 -38.02 6.25
N ARG A 146 31.97 -37.84 7.39
CA ARG A 146 33.43 -37.94 7.56
C ARG A 146 33.81 -39.40 7.35
N LYS A 147 34.28 -39.74 6.15
CA LYS A 147 34.96 -41.02 5.93
C LYS A 147 36.33 -40.95 6.62
N ALA A 148 36.47 -41.71 7.68
CA ALA A 148 37.73 -42.02 8.32
C ALA A 148 38.39 -43.20 7.58
N ILE A 149 39.73 -43.15 7.53
CA ILE A 149 40.68 -44.19 7.10
C ILE A 149 40.84 -44.31 5.58
#